data_AF-A0A959E541-F1
#
_entry.id   AF-A0A959E541-F1
#
_cell.length_a   1.000
_cell.length_b   1.000
_cell.length_c   1.000
_cell.angle_alpha   90.00
_cell.angle_beta   90.00
_cell.angle_gamma   90.00
#
_symmetry.space_group_name_H-M   'P 1'
#
loop_
_entity.id
_entity.type
_entity.pdbx_description
1 polymer ?
#
loop_
_entity_poly.entity_id
_entity_poly.type
_entity_poly.pdbx_seq_one_letter_code
_entity_poly.pdbx_strand_id
1 'polypeptide(L)'
;AAAKVPEIVEIPTTAEIMAGLQLNVPESLMKIISTDIKSSAFDARSISFLTDLDFYRKAASEVFPPSKEFQEGLLGLSSGYLDLPSKVNTFTLLFSKMKLKWDSDYQSFVTTDKNIGLISINGESINKMLTCYLEFKMPSIDNDDRLYVYVKSPSELFYFFGFKQGILSITSNNPAFMEALEGLKSKDKIIKMPDGETFEIQSVEPGTATAFIRRVEAAKK
;
A
#
# COMPACT_ATOMS: atom_id res chain seq x y z
N ALA A 1 22.81 -25.74 -41.87
CA ALA A 1 22.85 -24.58 -40.95
C ALA A 1 22.25 -25.03 -39.63
N ALA A 2 23.00 -24.98 -38.53
CA ALA A 2 22.47 -25.31 -37.21
C ALA A 2 21.52 -24.19 -36.78
N ALA A 3 20.27 -24.53 -36.46
CA ALA A 3 19.32 -23.58 -35.92
C ALA A 3 19.85 -23.07 -34.57
N LYS A 4 20.03 -21.75 -34.45
CA LYS A 4 20.29 -21.11 -33.15
C LYS A 4 19.10 -21.43 -32.24
N VAL A 5 19.35 -22.17 -31.17
CA VAL A 5 18.39 -22.32 -30.08
C VAL A 5 18.11 -20.91 -29.55
N PRO A 6 16.85 -20.47 -29.47
CA PRO A 6 16.53 -19.15 -28.95
C PRO A 6 17.02 -19.07 -27.49
N GLU A 7 17.74 -18.00 -27.19
CA GLU A 7 18.17 -17.68 -25.84
C GLU A 7 16.91 -17.39 -25.01
N ILE A 8 16.58 -18.30 -24.09
CA ILE A 8 15.44 -18.12 -23.19
C ILE A 8 15.88 -17.06 -22.18
N VAL A 9 15.45 -15.81 -22.40
CA VAL A 9 15.61 -14.75 -21.41
C VAL A 9 14.59 -15.00 -20.31
N GLU A 10 15.04 -15.47 -19.15
CA GLU A 10 14.22 -15.48 -17.94
C GLU A 10 13.95 -14.04 -17.53
N ILE A 11 12.71 -13.59 -17.75
CA ILE A 11 12.27 -12.28 -17.27
C ILE A 11 12.13 -12.38 -15.75
N PRO A 12 12.82 -11.54 -14.96
CA PRO A 12 12.72 -11.59 -13.51
C PRO A 12 11.27 -11.34 -13.09
N THR A 13 10.67 -12.35 -12.46
CA THR A 13 9.31 -12.34 -11.90
C THR A 13 9.29 -11.80 -10.48
N THR A 14 10.34 -11.10 -10.04
CA THR A 14 10.42 -10.51 -8.70
C THR A 14 10.85 -9.06 -8.78
N ALA A 15 10.40 -8.26 -7.82
CA ALA A 15 10.76 -6.85 -7.71
C ALA A 15 10.90 -6.43 -6.25
N GLU A 16 11.80 -5.49 -5.98
CA GLU A 16 11.86 -4.77 -4.70
C GLU A 16 11.47 -3.31 -4.94
N ILE A 17 10.39 -2.84 -4.30
CA ILE A 17 9.85 -1.50 -4.54
C ILE A 17 9.54 -0.76 -3.24
N MET A 18 9.67 0.56 -3.28
CA MET A 18 8.99 1.48 -2.35
C MET A 18 7.74 1.99 -3.07
N ALA A 19 6.60 2.10 -2.37
CA ALA A 19 5.37 2.57 -3.00
C ALA A 19 4.62 3.56 -2.13
N GLY A 20 4.30 4.72 -2.71
CA GLY A 20 3.28 5.63 -2.20
C GLY A 20 1.94 5.35 -2.86
N LEU A 21 0.89 5.16 -2.07
CA LEU A 21 -0.47 4.97 -2.56
C LEU A 21 -1.32 6.20 -2.21
N GLN A 22 -2.01 6.73 -3.21
CA GLN A 22 -3.04 7.74 -3.03
C GLN A 22 -4.41 7.06 -3.11
N LEU A 23 -5.09 6.93 -1.98
CA LEU A 23 -6.44 6.38 -1.90
C LEU A 23 -7.41 7.50 -1.50
N ASN A 24 -8.49 7.67 -2.27
CA ASN A 24 -9.53 8.66 -1.98
C ASN A 24 -10.46 8.14 -0.86
N VAL A 25 -9.91 8.00 0.34
CA VAL A 25 -10.64 7.61 1.55
C VAL A 25 -10.95 8.86 2.37
N PRO A 26 -12.19 9.07 2.82
CA PRO A 26 -12.58 10.21 3.63
C PRO A 26 -11.68 10.38 4.87
N GLU A 27 -11.33 11.63 5.17
CA GLU A 27 -10.43 11.98 6.27
C GLU A 27 -10.91 11.42 7.62
N SER A 28 -12.23 11.41 7.85
CA SER A 28 -12.84 10.82 9.05
C SER A 28 -12.47 9.35 9.24
N LEU A 29 -12.44 8.56 8.16
CA LEU A 29 -12.05 7.15 8.18
C LEU A 29 -10.53 7.00 8.35
N MET A 30 -9.75 7.79 7.62
CA MET A 30 -8.28 7.76 7.73
C MET A 30 -7.78 8.15 9.12
N LYS A 31 -8.49 9.05 9.81
CA LYS A 31 -8.19 9.44 11.20
C LYS A 31 -8.36 8.27 12.17
N ILE A 32 -9.38 7.43 11.98
CA ILE A 32 -9.61 6.23 12.80
C ILE A 32 -8.44 5.25 12.60
N ILE A 33 -8.07 4.99 11.35
CA ILE A 33 -6.93 4.12 11.00
C ILE A 33 -5.63 4.64 11.62
N SER A 34 -5.35 5.92 11.42
CA SER A 34 -4.13 6.56 11.92
C SER A 34 -4.05 6.51 13.44
N THR A 35 -5.18 6.73 14.13
CA THR A 35 -5.25 6.68 15.60
C THR A 35 -5.01 5.26 16.11
N ASP A 36 -5.69 4.26 15.54
CA ASP A 36 -5.51 2.86 15.92
C ASP A 36 -4.04 2.43 15.74
N ILE A 37 -3.50 2.61 14.54
CA ILE A 37 -2.12 2.22 14.23
C ILE A 37 -1.14 2.95 15.14
N LYS A 38 -1.25 4.27 15.32
CA LYS A 38 -0.32 5.01 16.20
C LYS A 38 -0.39 4.56 17.66
N SER A 39 -1.60 4.34 18.18
CA SER A 39 -1.78 3.92 19.57
C SER A 39 -1.26 2.51 19.86
N SER A 40 -1.25 1.63 18.85
CA SER A 40 -0.81 0.24 18.98
C SER A 40 0.61 -0.01 18.44
N ALA A 41 1.19 0.95 17.70
CA ALA A 41 2.49 0.86 17.06
C ALA A 41 3.70 0.94 18.00
N PHE A 42 3.52 1.30 19.28
CA PHE A 42 4.64 1.50 20.21
C PHE A 42 5.54 0.26 20.29
N ASP A 43 4.92 -0.91 20.48
CA ASP A 43 5.61 -2.20 20.59
C ASP A 43 5.94 -2.85 19.24
N ALA A 44 5.50 -2.25 18.13
CA ALA A 44 5.81 -2.76 16.80
C ALA A 44 7.30 -2.53 16.47
N ARG A 45 7.89 -3.48 15.76
CA ARG A 45 9.28 -3.38 15.28
C ARG A 45 9.43 -2.19 14.35
N SER A 46 10.49 -1.41 14.52
CA SER A 46 10.84 -0.33 13.59
C SER A 46 11.36 -0.88 12.26
N ILE A 47 11.23 -0.09 11.20
CA ILE A 47 11.83 -0.40 9.89
C ILE A 47 13.35 -0.31 10.00
N SER A 48 14.07 -1.28 9.43
CA SER A 48 15.54 -1.30 9.46
C SER A 48 16.15 -0.66 8.22
N PHE A 49 16.09 0.68 8.13
CA PHE A 49 16.61 1.42 6.97
C PHE A 49 18.11 1.24 6.74
N LEU A 50 18.88 1.08 7.82
CA LEU A 50 20.34 0.90 7.78
C LEU A 50 20.80 -0.36 7.04
N THR A 51 19.92 -1.35 6.85
CA THR A 51 20.27 -2.59 6.15
C THR A 51 20.47 -2.39 4.65
N ASP A 52 19.94 -1.30 4.07
CA ASP A 52 20.06 -1.04 2.64
C ASP A 52 19.80 0.46 2.33
N LEU A 53 20.69 1.32 2.81
CA LEU A 53 20.56 2.77 2.63
C LEU A 53 20.52 3.20 1.16
N ASP A 54 21.24 2.49 0.28
CA ASP A 54 21.33 2.82 -1.13
C ASP A 54 19.99 2.59 -1.83
N PHE A 55 19.31 1.46 -1.54
CA PHE A 55 17.94 1.24 -2.01
C PHE A 55 17.02 2.37 -1.55
N TYR A 56 17.01 2.70 -0.25
CA TYR A 56 16.05 3.67 0.28
C TYR A 56 16.28 5.07 -0.27
N ARG A 57 17.53 5.51 -0.39
CA ARG A 57 17.87 6.81 -1.00
C ARG A 57 17.44 6.87 -2.45
N LYS A 58 17.75 5.83 -3.23
CA LYS A 58 17.38 5.77 -4.65
C LYS A 58 15.87 5.74 -4.79
N ALA A 59 15.18 4.79 -4.15
CA ALA A 59 13.73 4.63 -4.26
C ALA A 59 12.97 5.88 -3.80
N ALA A 60 13.35 6.50 -2.68
CA ALA A 60 12.72 7.72 -2.23
C ALA A 60 12.93 8.89 -3.21
N SER A 61 14.09 8.96 -3.88
CA SER A 61 14.37 10.00 -4.89
C SER A 61 13.61 9.81 -6.20
N GLU A 62 13.16 8.59 -6.50
CA GLU A 62 12.25 8.31 -7.62
C GLU A 62 10.79 8.64 -7.26
N VAL A 63 10.42 8.45 -5.99
CA VAL A 63 9.05 8.68 -5.50
C VAL A 63 8.77 10.17 -5.24
N PHE A 64 9.74 10.91 -4.72
CA PHE A 64 9.57 12.30 -4.31
C PHE A 64 10.44 13.26 -5.13
N PRO A 65 9.90 14.42 -5.56
CA PRO A 65 10.70 15.42 -6.23
C PRO A 65 11.76 16.02 -5.28
N PRO A 66 12.92 16.42 -5.82
CA PRO A 66 13.97 17.03 -5.00
C PRO A 66 13.49 18.36 -4.40
N SER A 67 13.62 18.49 -3.08
CA SER A 67 13.34 19.71 -2.31
C SER A 67 14.25 19.76 -1.09
N LYS A 68 14.38 20.94 -0.46
CA LYS A 68 15.17 21.07 0.77
C LYS A 68 14.65 20.12 1.85
N GLU A 69 13.33 20.08 2.02
CA GLU A 69 12.66 19.25 3.03
C GLU A 69 12.79 17.75 2.72
N PHE A 70 12.77 17.37 1.45
CA PHE A 70 13.07 15.99 1.06
C PHE A 70 14.50 15.60 1.43
N GLN A 71 15.49 16.46 1.14
CA GLN A 71 16.89 16.19 1.50
C GLN A 71 17.09 16.10 3.02
N GLU A 72 16.43 16.95 3.80
CA GLU A 72 16.44 16.87 5.27
C GLU A 72 15.84 15.55 5.76
N GLY A 73 14.73 15.09 5.18
CA GLY A 73 14.12 13.80 5.51
C GLY A 73 15.01 12.60 5.19
N LEU A 74 15.77 12.65 4.08
CA LEU A 74 16.73 11.59 3.73
C LEU A 74 17.88 11.44 4.73
N LEU A 75 18.25 12.50 5.46
CA LEU A 75 19.26 12.41 6.52
C LEU A 75 18.79 11.51 7.68
N GLY A 76 17.47 11.44 7.90
CA GLY A 76 16.85 10.58 8.91
C GLY A 76 17.10 9.08 8.71
N LEU A 77 17.37 8.64 7.46
CA LEU A 77 17.57 7.23 7.14
C LEU A 77 18.73 6.63 7.95
N SER A 78 19.79 7.41 8.18
CA SER A 78 20.95 7.03 8.99
C SER A 78 20.63 6.92 10.49
N SER A 79 19.50 7.47 10.92
CA SER A 79 18.95 7.34 12.27
C SER A 79 17.79 6.35 12.35
N GLY A 80 17.49 5.62 11.27
CA GLY A 80 16.49 4.56 11.26
C GLY A 80 15.04 5.04 11.06
N TYR A 81 14.82 6.22 10.48
CA TYR A 81 13.50 6.69 10.11
C TYR A 81 13.51 7.38 8.75
N LEU A 82 12.37 7.43 8.07
CA LEU A 82 12.14 8.38 6.97
C LEU A 82 10.96 9.24 7.37
N ASP A 83 11.24 10.51 7.69
CA ASP A 83 10.21 11.48 8.05
C ASP A 83 10.20 12.59 7.02
N LEU A 84 9.07 12.73 6.34
CA LEU A 84 8.85 13.70 5.28
C LEU A 84 7.64 14.52 5.68
N PRO A 85 7.72 15.85 5.71
CA PRO A 85 6.57 16.67 6.07
C PRO A 85 5.43 16.44 5.07
N SER A 86 4.19 16.59 5.53
CA SER A 86 2.97 16.33 4.71
C SER A 86 2.89 17.16 3.42
N LYS A 87 3.58 18.30 3.35
CA LYS A 87 3.72 19.10 2.13
C LYS A 87 4.58 18.43 1.04
N VAL A 88 5.44 17.49 1.41
CA VAL A 88 6.26 16.68 0.50
C VAL A 88 5.62 15.31 0.31
N ASN A 89 5.25 14.66 1.40
CA ASN A 89 4.64 13.34 1.38
C ASN A 89 3.12 13.44 1.47
N THR A 90 2.48 13.50 0.30
CA THR A 90 1.02 13.61 0.18
C THR A 90 0.31 12.26 0.13
N PHE A 91 1.05 11.15 0.12
CA PHE A 91 0.48 9.82 -0.02
C PHE A 91 -0.38 9.44 1.19
N THR A 92 -1.50 8.77 0.90
CA THR A 92 -2.38 8.18 1.93
C THR A 92 -1.64 7.11 2.71
N LEU A 93 -0.91 6.24 2.02
CA LEU A 93 -0.06 5.21 2.61
C LEU A 93 1.30 5.23 1.91
N LEU A 94 2.39 5.34 2.67
CA LEU A 94 3.73 5.17 2.14
C LEU A 94 4.34 3.89 2.70
N PHE A 95 4.53 2.90 1.84
CA PHE A 95 5.16 1.65 2.20
C PHE A 95 6.67 1.73 1.96
N SER A 96 7.42 1.11 2.87
CA SER A 96 8.85 0.87 2.77
C SER A 96 9.17 -0.14 1.67
N LYS A 97 10.41 -0.64 1.65
CA LYS A 97 10.83 -1.70 0.74
C LYS A 97 9.92 -2.92 0.88
N MET A 98 9.28 -3.29 -0.22
CA MET A 98 8.43 -4.46 -0.37
C MET A 98 9.03 -5.38 -1.42
N LYS A 99 9.07 -6.67 -1.10
CA LYS A 99 9.37 -7.72 -2.08
C LYS A 99 8.08 -8.18 -2.74
N LEU A 100 8.07 -8.16 -4.06
CA LEU A 100 6.96 -8.57 -4.90
C LEU A 100 7.37 -9.76 -5.78
N LYS A 101 6.40 -10.62 -6.08
CA LYS A 101 6.52 -11.69 -7.08
C LYS A 101 5.37 -11.58 -8.07
N TRP A 102 5.66 -11.75 -9.35
CA TRP A 102 4.67 -11.89 -10.41
C TRP A 102 4.02 -13.27 -10.31
N ASP A 103 2.70 -13.28 -10.22
CA ASP A 103 1.87 -14.46 -10.33
C ASP A 103 1.19 -14.45 -11.70
N SER A 104 1.48 -15.46 -12.54
CA SER A 104 0.94 -15.56 -13.89
C SER A 104 -0.55 -15.90 -13.93
N ASP A 105 -1.03 -16.67 -12.95
CA ASP A 105 -2.43 -17.11 -12.89
C ASP A 105 -3.33 -15.93 -12.50
N TYR A 106 -2.85 -15.09 -11.59
CA TYR A 106 -3.52 -13.87 -11.19
C TYR A 106 -3.12 -12.64 -12.01
N GLN A 107 -2.13 -12.72 -12.89
CA GLN A 107 -1.61 -11.58 -13.66
C GLN A 107 -1.35 -10.35 -12.76
N SER A 108 -0.67 -10.59 -11.66
CA SER A 108 -0.47 -9.57 -10.63
C SER A 108 0.89 -9.69 -9.96
N PHE A 109 1.40 -8.56 -9.48
CA PHE A 109 2.47 -8.54 -8.51
C PHE A 109 1.89 -8.62 -7.10
N VAL A 110 2.33 -9.61 -6.35
CA VAL A 110 1.90 -9.84 -4.96
C VAL A 110 3.08 -9.70 -4.00
N THR A 111 2.83 -9.13 -2.82
CA THR A 111 3.83 -9.08 -1.76
C THR A 111 4.20 -10.46 -1.25
N THR A 112 5.50 -10.76 -1.15
CA THR A 112 5.99 -12.06 -0.66
C THR A 112 6.16 -12.08 0.85
N ASP A 113 6.52 -10.95 1.45
CA ASP A 113 6.62 -10.81 2.91
C ASP A 113 5.26 -10.49 3.54
N LYS A 114 5.06 -10.88 4.80
CA LYS A 114 3.87 -10.50 5.58
C LYS A 114 4.10 -9.22 6.38
N ASN A 115 5.31 -9.07 6.91
CA ASN A 115 5.68 -7.89 7.68
C ASN A 115 6.28 -6.88 6.72
N ILE A 116 5.57 -5.80 6.48
CA ILE A 116 5.98 -4.73 5.56
C ILE A 116 6.09 -3.44 6.36
N GLY A 117 7.11 -2.64 6.07
CA GLY A 117 7.26 -1.33 6.68
C GLY A 117 6.20 -0.37 6.17
N LEU A 118 5.46 0.26 7.08
CA LEU A 118 4.63 1.43 6.81
C LEU A 118 5.38 2.67 7.32
N ILE A 119 5.80 3.51 6.38
CA ILE A 119 6.55 4.74 6.67
C ILE A 119 5.61 5.82 7.19
N SER A 120 4.47 6.04 6.53
CA SER A 120 3.52 7.07 6.93
C SER A 120 2.08 6.76 6.56
N ILE A 121 1.15 7.43 7.24
CA ILE A 121 -0.26 7.52 6.86
C ILE A 121 -0.62 9.00 6.72
N ASN A 122 -1.20 9.41 5.59
CA ASN A 122 -1.51 10.82 5.26
C ASN A 122 -0.33 11.77 5.49
N GLY A 123 0.88 11.35 5.11
CA GLY A 123 2.11 12.10 5.35
C GLY A 123 2.60 12.12 6.80
N GLU A 124 1.84 11.60 7.77
CA GLU A 124 2.28 11.52 9.17
C GLU A 124 3.10 10.25 9.41
N SER A 125 4.29 10.43 9.99
CA SER A 125 5.25 9.36 10.28
C SER A 125 4.68 8.25 11.17
N ILE A 126 4.90 7.01 10.75
CA ILE A 126 4.64 5.75 11.48
C ILE A 126 5.96 4.98 11.66
N ASN A 127 6.71 4.76 10.57
CA ASN A 127 8.00 4.07 10.55
C ASN A 127 8.05 2.70 11.27
N LYS A 128 6.97 1.90 11.14
CA LYS A 128 6.84 0.58 11.79
C LYS A 128 6.59 -0.54 10.80
N MET A 129 7.01 -1.74 11.17
CA MET A 129 6.67 -2.99 10.49
C MET A 129 5.27 -3.43 10.92
N LEU A 130 4.36 -3.56 9.97
CA LEU A 130 2.97 -4.02 10.18
C LEU A 130 2.70 -5.29 9.37
N THR A 131 1.67 -6.03 9.73
CA THR A 131 1.17 -7.11 8.87
C THR A 131 0.43 -6.49 7.70
N CYS A 132 0.97 -6.60 6.50
CA CYS A 132 0.36 -6.06 5.29
C CYS A 132 0.42 -7.07 4.15
N TYR A 133 -0.54 -6.97 3.24
CA TYR A 133 -0.54 -7.68 1.97
C TYR A 133 -0.96 -6.70 0.87
N LEU A 134 -0.20 -6.65 -0.22
CA LEU A 134 -0.52 -5.83 -1.38
C LEU A 134 -0.53 -6.68 -2.65
N GLU A 135 -1.42 -6.32 -3.56
CA GLU A 135 -1.49 -6.87 -4.90
C GLU A 135 -1.75 -5.76 -5.92
N PHE A 136 -0.86 -5.66 -6.91
CA PHE A 136 -0.99 -4.81 -8.08
C PHE A 136 -1.35 -5.71 -9.25
N LYS A 137 -2.62 -5.70 -9.64
CA LYS A 137 -3.13 -6.51 -10.74
C LYS A 137 -3.22 -5.67 -11.99
N MET A 138 -2.55 -6.13 -13.05
CA MET A 138 -2.48 -5.45 -14.34
C MET A 138 -2.90 -6.46 -15.42
N PRO A 139 -4.19 -6.75 -15.56
CA PRO A 139 -4.67 -7.65 -16.60
C PRO A 139 -4.36 -7.07 -17.98
N SER A 140 -4.16 -7.94 -18.97
CA SER A 140 -3.94 -7.51 -20.36
C SER A 140 -5.17 -6.89 -21.03
N ILE A 141 -6.29 -6.80 -20.30
CA ILE A 141 -7.52 -6.15 -20.74
C ILE A 141 -7.38 -4.67 -20.41
N ASP A 142 -7.56 -3.81 -21.40
CA ASP A 142 -7.50 -2.36 -21.23
C ASP A 142 -8.43 -1.87 -20.09
N ASN A 143 -7.89 -1.00 -19.24
CA ASN A 143 -8.60 -0.31 -18.17
C ASN A 143 -9.22 -1.22 -17.07
N ASP A 144 -8.57 -2.35 -16.76
CA ASP A 144 -8.94 -3.24 -15.64
C ASP A 144 -7.82 -3.38 -14.58
N ASP A 145 -7.00 -2.33 -14.43
CA ASP A 145 -6.02 -2.29 -13.35
C ASP A 145 -6.72 -2.32 -11.99
N ARG A 146 -6.18 -3.15 -11.08
CA ARG A 146 -6.74 -3.33 -9.74
C ARG A 146 -5.65 -3.25 -8.70
N LEU A 147 -6.02 -2.69 -7.57
CA LEU A 147 -5.16 -2.56 -6.41
C LEU A 147 -5.87 -3.16 -5.20
N TYR A 148 -5.19 -4.06 -4.50
CA TYR A 148 -5.68 -4.59 -3.23
C TYR A 148 -4.65 -4.33 -2.14
N VAL A 149 -5.10 -3.78 -1.02
CA VAL A 149 -4.26 -3.43 0.13
C VAL A 149 -4.95 -3.94 1.38
N TYR A 150 -4.21 -4.70 2.17
CA TYR A 150 -4.60 -5.09 3.51
C TYR A 150 -3.54 -4.59 4.48
N VAL A 151 -3.96 -3.89 5.52
CA VAL A 151 -3.10 -3.46 6.63
C VAL A 151 -3.73 -3.92 7.93
N LYS A 152 -2.95 -4.60 8.76
CA LYS A 152 -3.36 -5.02 10.11
C LYS A 152 -2.48 -4.35 11.14
N SER A 153 -3.12 -3.63 12.05
CA SER A 153 -2.47 -2.98 13.17
C SER A 153 -2.06 -3.99 14.25
N PRO A 154 -1.11 -3.62 15.13
CA PRO A 154 -0.71 -4.48 16.24
C PRO A 154 -1.83 -4.79 17.25
N SER A 155 -2.92 -4.01 17.25
CA SER A 155 -4.13 -4.27 18.04
C SER A 155 -5.03 -5.37 17.44
N GLU A 156 -4.57 -6.05 16.39
CA GLU A 156 -5.28 -7.08 15.62
C GLU A 156 -6.46 -6.58 14.79
N LEU A 157 -6.65 -5.25 14.71
CA LEU A 157 -7.60 -4.62 13.81
C LEU A 157 -7.01 -4.55 12.40
N PHE A 158 -7.86 -4.69 11.38
CA PHE A 158 -7.43 -4.66 9.98
C PHE A 158 -8.26 -3.70 9.16
N TYR A 159 -7.67 -3.22 8.07
CA TYR A 159 -8.28 -2.35 7.09
C TYR A 159 -7.96 -2.89 5.71
N PHE A 160 -8.99 -3.15 4.93
CA PHE A 160 -8.88 -3.66 3.58
C PHE A 160 -9.43 -2.64 2.58
N PHE A 161 -8.69 -2.48 1.48
CA PHE A 161 -9.02 -1.62 0.36
C PHE A 161 -8.85 -2.42 -0.93
N GLY A 162 -9.91 -2.53 -1.72
CA GLY A 162 -9.87 -3.11 -3.06
C GLY A 162 -10.38 -2.10 -4.07
N PHE A 163 -9.51 -1.65 -4.97
CA PHE A 163 -9.87 -0.74 -6.05
C PHE A 163 -10.04 -1.50 -7.37
N LYS A 164 -11.16 -1.27 -8.04
CA LYS A 164 -11.42 -1.75 -9.40
C LYS A 164 -12.40 -0.80 -10.09
N GLN A 165 -12.02 -0.28 -11.27
CA GLN A 165 -12.92 0.47 -12.16
C GLN A 165 -13.74 1.56 -11.44
N GLY A 166 -13.04 2.45 -10.72
CA GLY A 166 -13.66 3.55 -9.98
C GLY A 166 -14.28 3.15 -8.64
N ILE A 167 -14.45 1.86 -8.34
CA ILE A 167 -15.01 1.41 -7.07
C ILE A 167 -13.87 1.07 -6.10
N LEU A 168 -13.89 1.72 -4.93
CA LEU A 168 -13.10 1.36 -3.77
C LEU A 168 -13.95 0.57 -2.77
N SER A 169 -13.79 -0.74 -2.78
CA SER A 169 -14.33 -1.66 -1.78
C SER A 169 -13.53 -1.56 -0.48
N ILE A 170 -14.22 -1.28 0.63
CA ILE A 170 -13.61 -1.11 1.95
C ILE A 170 -14.25 -2.06 2.94
N THR A 171 -13.46 -2.69 3.80
CA THR A 171 -13.97 -3.41 4.98
C THR A 171 -12.93 -3.48 6.09
N SER A 172 -13.38 -3.75 7.31
CA SER A 172 -12.57 -3.79 8.52
C SER A 172 -13.25 -4.64 9.60
N ASN A 173 -12.48 -5.18 10.54
CA ASN A 173 -13.02 -5.70 11.81
C ASN A 173 -13.03 -4.66 12.94
N ASN A 174 -12.67 -3.40 12.66
CA ASN A 174 -12.78 -2.29 13.62
C ASN A 174 -14.22 -1.74 13.59
N PRO A 175 -15.02 -1.92 14.67
CA PRO A 175 -16.42 -1.50 14.68
C PRO A 175 -16.59 0.02 14.52
N ALA A 176 -15.71 0.83 15.14
CA ALA A 176 -15.77 2.28 15.03
C ALA A 176 -15.49 2.75 13.59
N PHE A 177 -14.60 2.07 12.88
CA PHE A 177 -14.36 2.33 11.46
C PHE A 177 -15.57 1.97 10.61
N MET A 178 -16.17 0.80 10.83
CA MET A 178 -17.34 0.34 10.06
C MET A 178 -18.56 1.22 10.31
N GLU A 179 -18.82 1.61 11.55
CA GLU A 179 -19.89 2.56 11.91
C GLU A 179 -19.69 3.90 11.19
N ALA A 180 -18.46 4.43 11.19
CA ALA A 180 -18.13 5.66 10.48
C ALA A 180 -18.29 5.53 8.95
N LEU A 181 -17.93 4.37 8.37
CA LEU A 181 -18.06 4.08 6.93
C LEU A 181 -19.53 4.00 6.51
N GLU A 182 -20.34 3.32 7.30
CA GLU A 182 -21.78 3.18 7.08
C GLU A 182 -22.48 4.54 7.19
N GLY A 183 -22.09 5.34 8.19
CA GLY A 183 -22.61 6.69 8.45
C GLY A 183 -22.19 7.78 7.45
N LEU A 184 -21.30 7.49 6.48
CA LEU A 184 -20.96 8.46 5.43
C LEU A 184 -22.19 8.83 4.60
N LYS A 185 -22.31 10.11 4.24
CA LYS A 185 -23.37 10.59 3.35
C LYS A 185 -23.11 10.10 1.92
N SER A 186 -24.15 9.94 1.11
CA SER A 186 -24.01 9.49 -0.28
C SER A 186 -23.03 10.34 -1.10
N LYS A 187 -23.01 11.66 -0.87
CA LYS A 187 -22.06 12.57 -1.54
C LYS A 187 -20.59 12.38 -1.13
N ASP A 188 -20.34 11.79 0.04
CA ASP A 188 -18.99 11.50 0.54
C ASP A 188 -18.53 10.10 0.09
N LYS A 189 -19.47 9.25 -0.36
CA LYS A 189 -19.22 7.96 -1.00
C LYS A 189 -19.03 8.06 -2.50
N ILE A 190 -19.49 9.14 -3.14
CA ILE A 190 -19.42 9.37 -4.59
C ILE A 190 -18.57 10.61 -4.86
N ILE A 191 -17.34 10.40 -5.32
CA ILE A 191 -16.34 11.45 -5.53
C ILE A 191 -16.20 11.67 -7.04
N LYS A 192 -16.42 12.90 -7.50
CA LYS A 192 -16.14 13.28 -8.90
C LYS A 192 -14.65 13.54 -9.06
N MET A 193 -14.04 12.84 -10.01
CA MET A 193 -12.63 12.95 -10.33
C MET A 193 -12.39 14.10 -11.34
N PRO A 194 -11.15 14.66 -11.40
CA PRO A 194 -10.84 15.76 -12.31
C PRO A 194 -11.03 15.45 -13.79
N ASP A 195 -10.91 14.19 -14.18
CA ASP A 195 -11.14 13.66 -15.53
C ASP A 195 -12.63 13.48 -15.89
N GLY A 196 -13.53 13.73 -14.93
CA GLY A 196 -14.97 13.56 -15.10
C GLY A 196 -15.50 12.17 -14.72
N GLU A 197 -14.62 11.20 -14.41
CA GLU A 197 -15.03 9.90 -13.90
C GLU A 197 -15.56 10.01 -12.46
N THR A 198 -16.23 8.96 -12.02
CA THR A 198 -16.77 8.87 -10.66
C THR A 198 -16.08 7.76 -9.91
N PHE A 199 -15.60 8.11 -8.72
CA PHE A 199 -15.05 7.18 -7.76
C PHE A 199 -16.10 6.90 -6.68
N GLU A 200 -16.38 5.63 -6.42
CA GLU A 200 -17.40 5.20 -5.46
C GLU A 200 -16.79 4.37 -4.34
N ILE A 201 -17.15 4.69 -3.10
CA ILE A 201 -16.79 3.91 -1.91
C ILE A 201 -17.92 2.96 -1.57
N GLN A 202 -17.59 1.67 -1.51
CA GLN A 202 -18.54 0.62 -1.15
C GLN A 202 -18.03 -0.17 0.05
N SER A 203 -18.89 -0.33 1.06
CA SER A 203 -18.63 -1.28 2.14
C SER A 203 -18.82 -2.70 1.61
N VAL A 204 -17.90 -3.61 1.95
CA VAL A 204 -17.98 -5.03 1.58
C VAL A 204 -17.84 -5.92 2.80
N GLU A 205 -18.22 -7.20 2.65
CA GLU A 205 -18.11 -8.18 3.73
C GLU A 205 -16.65 -8.47 4.10
N PRO A 206 -16.32 -8.69 5.39
CA PRO A 206 -14.99 -9.07 5.85
C PRO A 206 -14.43 -10.34 5.18
N GLY A 207 -15.30 -11.23 4.70
CA GLY A 207 -14.92 -12.40 3.90
C GLY A 207 -14.12 -12.04 2.64
N THR A 208 -14.33 -10.85 2.08
CA THR A 208 -13.57 -10.32 0.92
C THR A 208 -12.09 -10.16 1.25
N ALA A 209 -11.78 -9.59 2.42
CA ALA A 209 -10.40 -9.44 2.89
C ALA A 209 -9.75 -10.81 3.16
N THR A 210 -10.52 -11.75 3.72
CA THR A 210 -10.04 -13.12 3.98
C THR A 210 -9.70 -13.85 2.68
N ALA A 211 -10.55 -13.72 1.66
CA ALA A 211 -10.30 -14.30 0.34
C ALA A 211 -9.06 -13.68 -0.32
N PHE A 212 -8.86 -12.37 -0.18
CA PHE A 212 -7.66 -11.68 -0.66
C PHE A 212 -6.39 -12.22 -0.01
N ILE A 213 -6.34 -12.33 1.32
CA ILE A 213 -5.15 -12.86 2.02
C ILE A 213 -4.83 -14.28 1.54
N ARG A 214 -5.85 -15.16 1.44
CA ARG A 214 -5.67 -16.53 0.95
C ARG A 214 -5.08 -16.56 -0.47
N ARG A 215 -5.52 -15.67 -1.34
CA ARG A 215 -4.98 -15.51 -2.70
C ARG A 215 -3.51 -15.12 -2.66
N VAL A 216 -3.15 -14.07 -1.91
CA VAL A 216 -1.76 -13.62 -1.81
C VAL A 216 -0.87 -14.70 -1.20
N GLU A 217 -1.35 -15.43 -0.19
CA GLU A 217 -0.60 -16.54 0.41
C GLU A 217 -0.45 -17.75 -0.51
N ALA A 218 -1.42 -18.02 -1.39
CA ALA A 218 -1.30 -19.06 -2.40
C ALA A 218 -0.22 -18.72 -3.45
N ALA A 219 -0.18 -17.46 -3.88
CA ALA A 219 0.79 -16.95 -4.87
C ALA A 219 2.25 -16.91 -4.37
N LYS A 220 2.46 -16.96 -3.05
CA LYS A 220 3.79 -17.06 -2.43
C LYS A 220 4.45 -18.43 -2.63
N LYS A 221 3.67 -19.48 -2.81
CA LYS A 221 4.18 -20.84 -3.01
C LYS A 221 4.85 -20.98 -4.37
#